data_AF-A0A212IUD3-F1
#
_entry.id   AF-A0A212IUD3-F1
#
_cell.length_a   1.000
_cell.length_b   1.000
_cell.length_c   1.000
_cell.angle_alpha   90.00
_cell.angle_beta   90.00
_cell.angle_gamma   90.00
#
_symmetry.space_group_name_H-M   'P 1'
#
loop_
_entity.id
_entity.type
_entity.pdbx_description
1 polymer ?
#
loop_
_entity_poly.entity_id
_entity_poly.type
_entity_poly.pdbx_seq_one_letter_code
_entity_poly.pdbx_strand_id
1 'polypeptide(L)' 'MIKAKGYAAQRINDRLALWSFERGDVGSHDVPVEIMHSVVCHSDLHTIKIIGVKGYLLL' A
#
# COMPACT_ATOMS: atom_id res chain seq x y z
N MET A 1 -7.92 15.37 3.98
CA MET A 1 -6.96 14.32 3.59
C MET A 1 -6.27 13.72 4.80
N ILE A 2 -6.07 12.39 4.81
CA ILE A 2 -5.48 11.63 5.91
C ILE A 2 -4.06 11.17 5.52
N LYS A 3 -3.04 11.59 6.28
CA LYS A 3 -1.66 11.13 6.05
C LYS A 3 -1.52 9.67 6.49
N ALA A 4 -0.90 8.86 5.64
CA ALA A 4 -0.64 7.45 5.89
C ALA A 4 0.80 7.09 5.48
N LYS A 5 1.28 5.97 6.02
CA LYS A 5 2.58 5.39 5.70
C LYS A 5 2.39 3.91 5.39
N GLY A 6 3.28 3.36 4.59
CA GLY A 6 3.32 1.95 4.24
C GLY A 6 4.59 1.64 3.44
N TYR A 7 4.72 0.42 2.95
CA TYR A 7 5.83 0.03 2.09
C TYR A 7 5.38 -0.04 0.63
N ALA A 8 6.23 0.41 -0.29
CA ALA A 8 5.93 0.36 -1.71
C ALA A 8 7.19 0.10 -2.53
N ALA A 9 7.02 -0.63 -3.64
CA ALA A 9 8.02 -0.72 -4.68
C ALA A 9 7.77 0.42 -5.66
N GLN A 10 8.78 1.25 -5.93
CA GLN A 10 8.58 2.44 -6.76
C GLN A 10 8.71 2.14 -8.26
N ARG A 11 9.26 0.96 -8.60
CA ARG A 11 9.46 0.48 -9.97
C ARG A 11 9.23 -1.03 -10.05
N ILE A 12 9.03 -1.53 -11.27
CA ILE A 12 8.98 -2.96 -11.58
C ILE A 12 10.28 -3.62 -11.08
N ASN A 13 10.15 -4.75 -10.38
CA ASN A 13 11.26 -5.50 -9.77
C ASN A 13 12.07 -4.75 -8.70
N ASP A 14 11.58 -3.62 -8.19
CA ASP A 14 12.25 -2.89 -7.11
C ASP A 14 11.95 -3.50 -5.73
N ARG A 15 12.83 -3.22 -4.76
CA ARG A 15 12.60 -3.61 -3.37
C ARG A 15 11.55 -2.68 -2.74
N LEU A 16 10.81 -3.21 -1.77
CA LEU A 16 9.89 -2.41 -0.97
C LEU A 16 10.67 -1.42 -0.09
N ALA A 17 10.25 -0.15 -0.12
CA ALA A 17 10.79 0.92 0.71
C ALA A 17 9.65 1.66 1.43
N LEU A 18 9.97 2.27 2.57
CA LEU A 18 9.01 3.07 3.33
C LEU A 18 8.53 4.26 2.49
N TRP A 19 7.23 4.46 2.45
CA TRP A 19 6.57 5.48 1.65
C TRP A 19 5.48 6.19 2.45
N SER A 20 5.41 7.51 2.29
CA SER A 20 4.38 8.37 2.90
C SER A 20 3.47 8.91 1.82
N PHE A 21 2.16 8.90 2.08
CA PHE A 21 1.14 9.26 1.11
C PHE A 21 -0.10 9.82 1.80
N GLU A 22 -1.03 10.34 1.01
CA GLU A 22 -2.29 10.89 1.50
C GLU A 22 -3.46 10.03 1.01
N ARG A 23 -4.35 9.69 1.94
CA ARG A 23 -5.65 9.11 1.67
C ARG A 23 -6.70 10.23 1.58
N GLY A 24 -7.75 9.96 0.82
CA GLY A 24 -8.91 10.85 0.74
C GLY A 24 -9.59 11.05 2.10
N ASP A 25 -10.48 12.04 2.16
CA ASP A 25 -11.36 12.21 3.31
C ASP A 25 -12.37 11.07 3.39
N VAL A 26 -12.84 10.77 4.60
CA VAL A 26 -13.82 9.71 4.86
C VAL A 26 -15.21 10.24 4.48
N GLY A 27 -15.79 9.69 3.42
CA GLY A 27 -17.17 9.96 3.01
C GLY A 27 -18.21 9.22 3.85
N SER A 28 -19.49 9.46 3.56
CA SER A 28 -20.61 8.88 4.31
C SER A 28 -20.73 7.35 4.23
N HIS A 29 -20.05 6.73 3.28
CA HIS A 29 -20.04 5.27 3.07
C HIS A 29 -18.65 4.65 3.27
N ASP A 30 -17.66 5.44 3.69
CA ASP A 30 -16.30 4.97 3.89
C ASP A 30 -16.11 4.53 5.35
N VAL A 31 -15.30 3.48 5.54
CA VAL A 31 -14.94 2.99 6.87
C VAL A 31 -13.44 3.18 7.08
N PRO A 32 -13.00 4.06 8.00
CA PRO A 32 -11.60 4.17 8.33
C PRO A 32 -11.16 2.94 9.12
N VAL A 33 -10.06 2.32 8.70
CA VAL A 33 -9.49 1.14 9.35
C VAL A 33 -8.04 1.41 9.75
N GLU A 34 -7.71 1.05 10.99
CA GLU A 34 -6.35 0.92 11.46
C GLU A 34 -5.87 -0.52 11.19
N ILE A 35 -4.76 -0.64 10.47
CA ILE A 35 -4.19 -1.94 10.11
C ILE A 35 -3.22 -2.33 11.22
N MET A 36 -3.60 -3.35 11.99
CA MET A 36 -2.72 -3.91 13.03
C MET A 36 -1.75 -4.95 12.44
N HIS A 37 -2.22 -5.71 11.46
CA HIS A 37 -1.47 -6.79 10.82
C HIS A 37 -1.91 -6.93 9.36
N SER A 38 -0.96 -7.25 8.48
CA SER A 38 -1.21 -7.57 7.07
C SER A 38 -0.33 -8.74 6.68
N VAL A 39 -0.91 -9.76 6.02
CA VAL A 39 -0.22 -11.01 5.67
C VAL A 39 0.18 -10.96 4.20
N VAL A 40 1.39 -11.43 3.90
CA VAL A 40 1.93 -11.51 2.54
C VAL A 40 1.63 -12.87 1.94
N CYS A 41 1.24 -12.89 0.67
CA CYS A 41 1.08 -14.11 -0.13
C CYS A 41 1.73 -13.99 -1.51
N HIS A 42 1.58 -15.03 -2.32
CA HIS A 42 2.18 -15.09 -3.65
C HIS A 42 1.65 -13.99 -4.61
N SER A 43 0.39 -13.57 -4.49
CA SER A 43 -0.17 -12.51 -5.36
C SER A 43 0.52 -11.17 -5.14
N ASP A 44 1.00 -10.89 -3.93
CA ASP A 44 1.69 -9.65 -3.62
C ASP A 44 3.05 -9.60 -4.33
N LEU A 45 3.75 -10.74 -4.34
CA LEU A 45 5.02 -10.85 -5.05
C LEU A 45 4.86 -10.72 -6.56
N HIS A 46 3.83 -11.35 -7.13
CA HIS A 46 3.51 -11.17 -8.55
C HIS A 46 3.15 -9.71 -8.88
N THR A 47 2.36 -9.07 -8.01
CA THR A 47 1.96 -7.67 -8.15
C THR A 47 3.16 -6.72 -8.15
N ILE A 48 4.10 -6.90 -7.20
CA ILE A 48 5.33 -6.09 -7.10
C ILE A 48 6.22 -6.28 -8.33
N LYS A 49 6.35 -7.50 -8.83
CA LYS A 49 7.29 -7.84 -9.93
C LYS A 49 6.78 -7.48 -11.32
N ILE A 50 5.47 -7.50 -11.57
CA ILE A 50 4.91 -7.45 -12.93
C ILE A 50 4.26 -6.11 -13.23
N ILE A 51 3.52 -5.57 -12.26
CA ILE A 51 2.61 -4.44 -12.50
C ILE A 51 3.28 -3.11 -12.10
N GLY A 52 4.35 -3.15 -11.30
CA GLY A 52 5.08 -1.94 -10.90
C GLY A 52 4.14 -0.91 -10.29
N VAL A 53 3.31 -1.35 -9.36
CA VAL A 53 2.31 -0.48 -8.75
C VAL A 53 3.02 0.55 -7.88
N LYS A 54 2.67 1.84 -8.06
CA LYS A 54 2.71 2.86 -6.99
C LYS A 54 1.65 2.53 -5.91
N GLY A 55 1.56 1.27 -5.52
CA GLY A 55 0.43 0.67 -4.82
C GLY A 55 0.95 -0.18 -3.69
N TYR A 56 0.97 0.48 -2.53
CA TYR A 56 0.72 -0.03 -1.20
C TYR A 56 0.86 -1.54 -0.98
N LEU A 57 1.99 -1.96 -0.44
CA LEU A 57 1.94 -2.94 0.64
C LEU A 57 1.71 -2.13 1.93
N LEU A 58 0.44 -1.92 2.25
CA LEU A 58 0.02 -1.33 3.52
C LEU A 58 0.40 -2.29 4.65
N LEU A 59 1.56 -2.05 5.26
CA LEU A 59 1.95 -2.49 6.59
C LEU A 59 1.88 -1.27 7.51
#